data_AF-A0A960IHC3-F1
#
_entry.id   AF-A0A960IHC3-F1
#
_cell.length_a   1.000
_cell.length_b   1.000
_cell.length_c   1.000
_cell.angle_alpha   90.00
_cell.angle_beta   90.00
_cell.angle_gamma   90.00
#
_symmetry.space_group_name_H-M   'P 1'
#
loop_
_entity.id
_entity.type
_entity.pdbx_description
1 polymer ?
#
loop_
_entity_poly.entity_id
_entity_poly.type
_entity_poly.pdbx_seq_one_letter_code
_entity_poly.pdbx_strand_id
1 'polypeptide(L)'
;VEAGDVEARSLPAGAVPDDLADAPIGRIVVADIYAGEPLIEARLAPPDAAGGGAMLRRDEQAVAIPAEVVMPPLVPGDPVLLIDTDDPASAATTATGRVIAVGELAVVVAVPTADAAPIAVAASAGRVAVTVRHRADG
;
A
#
# COMPACT_ATOMS: atom_id res chain seq x y z
N VAL A 1 -5.67 -2.59 14.45
CA VAL A 1 -6.80 -3.16 15.20
C VAL A 1 -6.47 -3.17 16.67
N GLU A 2 -7.17 -2.37 17.44
CA GLU A 2 -7.09 -2.32 18.88
C GLU A 2 -8.20 -3.17 19.52
N ALA A 3 -8.07 -3.47 20.82
CA ALA A 3 -9.08 -4.26 21.53
C ALA A 3 -10.46 -3.58 21.56
N GLY A 4 -10.51 -2.24 21.51
CA GLY A 4 -11.76 -1.48 21.46
C GLY A 4 -12.42 -1.42 20.08
N ASP A 5 -11.70 -1.79 19.00
CA ASP A 5 -12.23 -1.78 17.64
C ASP A 5 -13.06 -3.04 17.32
N VAL A 6 -13.02 -4.04 18.21
CA VAL A 6 -13.57 -5.38 17.97
C VAL A 6 -14.51 -5.80 19.09
N GLU A 7 -15.52 -6.58 18.72
CA GLU A 7 -16.36 -7.28 19.68
C GLU A 7 -16.69 -8.69 19.20
N ALA A 8 -16.85 -9.61 20.13
CA ALA A 8 -17.32 -10.95 19.82
C ALA A 8 -18.84 -10.93 19.62
N ARG A 9 -19.31 -11.44 18.47
CA ARG A 9 -20.73 -11.59 18.16
C ARG A 9 -21.06 -13.04 17.85
N SER A 10 -22.26 -13.48 18.27
CA SER A 10 -22.82 -14.77 17.86
C SER A 10 -23.52 -14.61 16.51
N LEU A 11 -23.11 -15.42 15.53
CA LEU A 11 -23.72 -15.47 14.20
C LEU A 11 -24.15 -16.91 13.87
N PRO A 12 -25.17 -17.11 13.01
CA PRO A 12 -25.44 -18.41 12.43
C PRO A 12 -24.19 -18.95 11.70
N ALA A 13 -23.95 -20.26 11.74
CA ALA A 13 -22.75 -20.86 11.16
C ALA A 13 -22.53 -20.48 9.68
N GLY A 14 -23.60 -20.41 8.88
CA GLY A 14 -23.51 -20.01 7.47
C GLY A 14 -23.26 -18.51 7.21
N ALA A 15 -23.23 -17.69 8.26
CA ALA A 15 -22.90 -16.26 8.18
C ALA A 15 -21.48 -15.94 8.68
N VAL A 16 -20.74 -16.95 9.17
CA VAL A 16 -19.33 -16.81 9.55
C VAL A 16 -18.48 -17.11 8.32
N PRO A 17 -17.64 -16.16 7.85
CA PRO A 17 -16.71 -16.42 6.76
C PRO A 17 -15.71 -17.53 7.11
N ASP A 18 -15.34 -18.35 6.14
CA ASP A 18 -14.33 -19.42 6.32
C ASP A 18 -12.93 -18.87 6.62
N ASP A 19 -12.67 -17.61 6.26
CA ASP A 19 -11.39 -16.91 6.41
C ASP A 19 -11.41 -15.89 7.56
N LEU A 20 -12.27 -16.09 8.56
CA LEU A 20 -12.31 -15.27 9.77
C LEU A 20 -10.92 -15.24 10.44
N ALA A 21 -10.48 -14.05 10.86
CA ALA A 21 -9.20 -13.88 11.50
C ALA A 21 -9.22 -14.41 12.94
N ASP A 22 -8.27 -15.30 13.27
CA ASP A 22 -8.18 -15.93 14.60
C ASP A 22 -7.64 -14.97 15.68
N ALA A 23 -6.68 -14.13 15.31
CA ALA A 23 -6.01 -13.19 16.21
C ALA A 23 -5.88 -11.79 15.58
N PRO A 24 -6.99 -11.02 15.50
CA PRO A 24 -6.99 -9.74 14.80
C PRO A 24 -6.36 -8.60 15.60
N ILE A 25 -6.37 -8.67 16.94
CA ILE A 25 -5.86 -7.60 17.81
C ILE A 25 -4.35 -7.42 17.60
N GLY A 26 -3.91 -6.17 17.46
CA GLY A 26 -2.53 -5.81 17.18
C GLY A 26 -2.14 -5.86 15.70
N ARG A 27 -3.00 -6.41 14.83
CA ARG A 27 -2.74 -6.44 13.39
C ARG A 27 -3.12 -5.12 12.71
N ILE A 28 -2.51 -4.88 11.56
CA ILE A 28 -2.75 -3.70 10.73
C ILE A 28 -3.84 -4.03 9.71
N VAL A 29 -4.82 -3.14 9.58
CA VAL A 29 -5.86 -3.21 8.55
C VAL A 29 -5.28 -2.72 7.24
N VAL A 30 -5.40 -3.50 6.17
CA VAL A 30 -4.82 -3.19 4.84
C VAL A 30 -5.87 -2.85 3.77
N ALA A 31 -7.14 -2.94 4.13
CA ALA A 31 -8.30 -2.57 3.31
C ALA A 31 -9.42 -2.08 4.22
N ASP A 32 -10.30 -1.22 3.72
CA ASP A 32 -11.41 -0.66 4.52
C ASP A 32 -12.27 -1.76 5.16
N ILE A 33 -12.65 -1.52 6.41
CA ILE A 33 -13.53 -2.39 7.20
C ILE A 33 -14.62 -1.52 7.80
N TYR A 34 -15.88 -1.86 7.51
CA TYR A 34 -17.02 -1.12 8.04
C TYR A 34 -17.50 -1.71 9.36
N ALA A 35 -18.14 -0.88 10.18
CA ALA A 35 -18.67 -1.29 11.46
C ALA A 35 -19.65 -2.46 11.31
N GLY A 36 -19.38 -3.55 12.04
CA GLY A 36 -20.18 -4.76 12.02
C GLY A 36 -19.80 -5.79 10.97
N GLU A 37 -18.80 -5.51 10.13
CA GLU A 37 -18.20 -6.53 9.25
C GLU A 37 -17.31 -7.50 10.04
N PRO A 38 -17.33 -8.81 9.72
CA PRO A 38 -16.36 -9.76 10.26
C PRO A 38 -14.94 -9.39 9.83
N LEU A 39 -13.98 -9.51 10.75
CA LEU A 39 -12.56 -9.37 10.43
C LEU A 39 -12.06 -10.66 9.77
N ILE A 40 -11.63 -10.54 8.52
CA ILE A 40 -11.10 -11.67 7.74
C ILE A 40 -9.59 -11.50 7.50
N GLU A 41 -8.89 -12.63 7.38
CA GLU A 41 -7.44 -12.69 7.19
C GLU A 41 -6.96 -11.84 6.02
N ALA A 42 -7.68 -11.87 4.89
CA ALA A 42 -7.33 -11.14 3.68
C ALA A 42 -7.31 -9.61 3.83
N ARG A 43 -7.94 -9.06 4.88
CA ARG A 43 -7.98 -7.61 5.16
C ARG A 43 -7.00 -7.18 6.24
N LEU A 44 -6.23 -8.11 6.78
CA LEU A 44 -5.25 -7.85 7.82
C LEU A 44 -3.84 -8.17 7.30
N ALA A 45 -2.88 -7.33 7.65
CA ALA A 45 -1.47 -7.59 7.36
C ALA A 45 -0.94 -8.79 8.14
N PRO A 46 0.05 -9.55 7.64
CA PRO A 46 0.64 -10.67 8.38
C PRO A 46 1.07 -10.29 9.82
N PRO A 47 1.02 -11.23 10.79
CA PRO A 47 1.29 -10.93 12.21
C PRO A 47 2.67 -10.32 12.49
N ASP A 48 3.64 -10.61 11.64
CA ASP A 48 5.03 -10.14 11.69
C ASP A 48 5.26 -8.84 10.91
N ALA A 49 4.24 -8.34 10.20
CA ALA A 49 4.35 -7.14 9.39
C ALA A 49 4.05 -5.88 10.22
N ALA A 50 4.95 -4.91 10.16
CA ALA A 50 4.83 -3.64 10.88
C ALA A 50 4.95 -2.42 9.95
N GLY A 51 4.24 -1.34 10.29
CA GLY A 51 4.29 -0.07 9.56
C GLY A 51 3.93 -0.21 8.08
N GLY A 52 4.63 0.51 7.19
CA GLY A 52 4.40 0.44 5.75
C GLY A 52 4.60 -0.96 5.14
N GLY A 53 5.44 -1.80 5.76
CA GLY A 53 5.67 -3.18 5.30
C GLY A 53 4.42 -4.07 5.40
N ALA A 54 3.50 -3.73 6.29
CA ALA A 54 2.21 -4.38 6.45
C ALA A 54 1.29 -4.25 5.22
N MET A 55 1.49 -3.20 4.42
CA MET A 55 0.69 -2.92 3.25
C MET A 55 1.24 -3.52 1.96
N LEU A 56 2.37 -4.23 2.02
CA LEU A 56 3.01 -4.84 0.84
C LEU A 56 2.37 -6.18 0.50
N ARG A 57 2.16 -6.41 -0.80
CA ARG A 57 1.86 -7.75 -1.33
C ARG A 57 3.15 -8.57 -1.44
N ARG A 58 3.00 -9.90 -1.60
CA ARG A 58 4.12 -10.86 -1.65
C ARG A 58 5.16 -10.55 -2.72
N ASP A 59 4.75 -9.91 -3.82
CA ASP A 59 5.57 -9.55 -4.97
C ASP A 59 5.92 -8.05 -5.03
N GLU A 60 5.58 -7.29 -3.99
CA GLU A 60 5.87 -5.85 -3.89
C GLU A 60 7.06 -5.57 -2.96
N GLN A 61 7.78 -4.48 -3.25
CA GLN A 61 8.73 -3.87 -2.33
C GLN A 61 8.37 -2.39 -2.12
N ALA A 62 8.67 -1.87 -0.93
CA ALA A 62 8.49 -0.47 -0.60
C ALA A 62 9.71 0.35 -1.07
N VAL A 63 9.47 1.40 -1.84
CA VAL A 63 10.48 2.39 -2.22
C VAL A 63 10.08 3.75 -1.69
N ALA A 64 10.99 4.43 -1.00
CA ALA A 64 10.82 5.80 -0.56
C ALA A 64 11.23 6.77 -1.68
N ILE A 65 10.31 7.63 -2.08
CA ILE A 65 10.51 8.70 -3.05
C ILE A 65 10.59 10.02 -2.28
N PRO A 66 11.72 10.73 -2.28
CA PRO A 66 11.84 12.03 -1.62
C PRO A 66 10.80 13.02 -2.14
N ALA A 67 10.14 13.73 -1.23
CA ALA A 67 9.11 14.73 -1.55
C ALA A 67 9.72 16.11 -1.92
N GLU A 68 10.96 16.13 -2.42
CA GLU A 68 11.68 17.35 -2.79
C GLU A 68 11.10 18.02 -4.05
N VAL A 69 10.27 17.29 -4.79
CA VAL A 69 9.54 17.76 -5.97
C VAL A 69 8.08 18.02 -5.58
N VAL A 70 7.45 19.01 -6.21
CA VAL A 70 6.01 19.25 -6.10
C VAL A 70 5.26 17.97 -6.47
N MET A 71 4.76 17.27 -5.46
CA MET A 71 3.92 16.10 -5.64
C MET A 71 2.45 16.52 -5.67
N PRO A 72 1.61 15.85 -6.48
CA PRO A 72 0.17 15.96 -6.33
C PRO A 72 -0.25 15.54 -4.91
N PRO A 73 -1.41 15.96 -4.41
CA PRO A 73 -1.92 15.44 -3.14
C PRO A 73 -2.13 13.93 -3.29
N LEU A 74 -1.42 13.15 -2.48
CA LEU A 74 -1.46 11.69 -2.47
C LEU A 74 -2.04 11.21 -1.15
N VAL A 75 -2.78 10.10 -1.20
CA VAL A 75 -3.22 9.36 -0.03
C VAL A 75 -2.79 7.88 -0.12
N PRO A 76 -2.55 7.20 1.00
CA PRO A 76 -2.35 5.75 0.99
C PRO A 76 -3.47 5.05 0.24
N GLY A 77 -3.11 4.17 -0.70
CA GLY A 77 -4.03 3.49 -1.61
C GLY A 77 -4.05 4.05 -3.03
N ASP A 78 -3.55 5.27 -3.26
CA ASP A 78 -3.56 5.88 -4.60
C ASP A 78 -2.69 5.09 -5.59
N PRO A 79 -3.21 4.80 -6.81
CA PRO A 79 -2.41 4.26 -7.88
C PRO A 79 -1.53 5.36 -8.49
N VAL A 80 -0.24 5.08 -8.60
CA VAL A 80 0.74 6.01 -9.14
C VAL A 80 1.55 5.39 -10.27
N LEU A 81 2.03 6.25 -11.16
CA LEU A 81 3.03 5.92 -12.15
C LEU A 81 4.31 6.69 -11.80
N LEU A 82 5.39 5.94 -11.70
CA LEU A 82 6.73 6.44 -11.38
C LEU A 82 7.50 6.52 -12.69
N ILE A 83 7.98 7.70 -13.04
CA ILE A 83 8.72 7.96 -14.28
C ILE A 83 10.10 8.46 -13.89
N ASP A 84 11.18 7.81 -14.34
CA ASP A 84 12.51 8.42 -14.25
C ASP A 84 12.72 9.45 -15.37
N THR A 85 13.01 10.68 -14.96
CA THR A 85 12.99 11.88 -15.78
C THR A 85 14.19 12.00 -16.70
N ASP A 86 15.26 11.26 -16.46
CA ASP A 86 16.44 11.23 -17.35
C ASP A 86 16.24 10.30 -18.55
N ASP A 87 15.34 9.33 -18.44
CA ASP A 87 14.99 8.42 -19.53
C ASP A 87 13.47 8.16 -19.59
N PRO A 88 12.69 9.21 -19.92
CA PRO A 88 11.22 9.11 -19.92
C PRO A 88 10.68 8.22 -21.05
N ALA A 89 11.52 7.79 -22.01
CA ALA A 89 11.12 6.99 -23.16
C ALA A 89 11.23 5.47 -22.92
N SER A 90 11.93 5.05 -21.86
CA SER A 90 12.13 3.64 -21.54
C SER A 90 10.98 3.08 -20.70
N ALA A 91 10.42 1.95 -21.16
CA ALA A 91 9.42 1.18 -20.42
C ALA A 91 9.97 0.55 -19.13
N ALA A 92 11.30 0.36 -19.01
CA ALA A 92 11.94 -0.08 -17.77
C ALA A 92 12.03 1.03 -16.71
N THR A 93 11.79 2.27 -17.13
CA THR A 93 11.94 3.51 -16.36
C THR A 93 10.58 4.08 -15.95
N THR A 94 9.50 3.39 -16.34
CA THR A 94 8.11 3.71 -16.02
C THR A 94 7.49 2.54 -15.26
N ALA A 95 7.31 2.68 -13.94
CA ALA A 95 6.76 1.62 -13.10
C ALA A 95 5.41 2.04 -12.52
N THR A 96 4.47 1.09 -12.44
CA THR A 96 3.22 1.31 -11.72
C THR A 96 3.38 0.91 -10.27
N GLY A 97 2.84 1.73 -9.37
CA GLY A 97 2.90 1.48 -7.95
C GLY A 97 1.64 1.95 -7.23
N ARG A 98 1.65 1.78 -5.92
CA ARG A 98 0.59 2.23 -5.02
C ARG A 98 1.19 2.92 -3.81
N VAL A 99 0.65 4.07 -3.45
CA VAL A 99 1.08 4.78 -2.24
C VAL A 99 0.73 3.94 -1.02
N ILE A 100 1.70 3.71 -0.13
CA ILE A 100 1.47 3.01 1.15
C ILE A 100 1.68 3.91 2.36
N ALA A 101 2.46 4.99 2.22
CA ALA A 101 2.57 6.02 3.24
C ALA A 101 2.94 7.36 2.61
N VAL A 102 2.47 8.44 3.22
CA VAL A 102 2.81 9.82 2.84
C VAL A 102 3.38 10.49 4.08
N GLY A 103 4.62 10.94 4.01
CA GLY A 103 5.29 11.72 5.04
C GLY A 103 5.72 13.09 4.50
N GLU A 104 6.17 13.96 5.41
CA GLU A 104 6.61 15.31 5.06
C GLU A 104 7.83 15.32 4.12
N LEU A 105 8.73 14.33 4.28
CA LEU A 105 10.00 14.26 3.53
C LEU A 105 9.98 13.25 2.39
N ALA A 106 9.04 12.31 2.40
CA ALA A 106 9.02 11.23 1.42
C ALA A 106 7.62 10.61 1.30
N VAL A 107 7.35 10.10 0.11
CA VAL A 107 6.21 9.22 -0.18
C VAL A 107 6.74 7.81 -0.35
N VAL A 108 6.15 6.85 0.35
CA VAL A 108 6.49 5.45 0.24
C VAL A 108 5.52 4.78 -0.72
N VAL A 109 6.05 4.14 -1.75
CA VAL A 109 5.28 3.49 -2.80
C VAL A 109 5.62 2.00 -2.84
N ALA A 110 4.59 1.16 -2.85
CA ALA A 110 4.71 -0.25 -3.17
C ALA A 110 4.83 -0.41 -4.69
N VAL A 111 5.88 -1.09 -5.14
CA VAL A 111 6.19 -1.35 -6.55
C VAL A 111 6.50 -2.84 -6.74
N PRO A 112 6.35 -3.41 -7.95
CA PRO A 112 6.78 -4.77 -8.22
C PRO A 112 8.26 -4.97 -7.88
N THR A 113 8.60 -6.13 -7.32
CA THR A 113 9.97 -6.45 -6.86
C THR A 113 11.01 -6.30 -7.99
N ALA A 114 10.62 -6.60 -9.23
CA ALA A 114 11.49 -6.45 -10.40
C ALA A 114 11.89 -5.00 -10.69
N ASP A 115 11.04 -4.03 -10.33
CA ASP A 115 11.22 -2.61 -10.63
C ASP A 115 11.79 -1.83 -9.44
N ALA A 116 11.78 -2.43 -8.24
CA ALA A 116 12.15 -1.75 -7.00
C ALA A 116 13.58 -1.20 -7.00
N ALA A 117 14.56 -2.00 -7.43
CA ALA A 117 15.96 -1.60 -7.47
C ALA A 117 16.24 -0.40 -8.42
N PRO A 118 15.84 -0.43 -9.71
CA PRO A 118 16.07 0.71 -10.61
C PRO A 118 15.34 1.98 -10.14
N ILE A 119 14.11 1.86 -9.61
CA ILE A 119 13.37 3.01 -9.07
C ILE A 119 14.07 3.58 -7.84
N ALA A 120 14.55 2.75 -6.91
CA ALA A 120 15.25 3.24 -5.73
C ALA A 120 16.52 4.01 -6.11
N VAL A 121 17.26 3.55 -7.11
CA VAL A 121 18.43 4.27 -7.66
C VAL A 121 18.00 5.62 -8.24
N ALA A 122 16.98 5.66 -9.10
CA ALA A 122 16.49 6.90 -9.66
C ALA A 122 15.94 7.87 -8.61
N ALA A 123 15.22 7.38 -7.60
CA ALA A 123 14.68 8.16 -6.50
C ALA A 123 15.78 8.80 -5.66
N SER A 124 16.85 8.04 -5.37
CA SER A 124 18.02 8.55 -4.63
C SER A 124 18.77 9.67 -5.37
N ALA A 125 18.62 9.71 -6.71
CA ALA A 125 19.19 10.75 -7.56
C ALA A 125 18.23 11.93 -7.79
N GLY A 126 17.03 11.94 -7.19
CA GLY A 126 16.03 12.98 -7.39
C GLY A 126 15.37 12.96 -8.78
N ARG A 127 15.40 11.82 -9.47
CA ARG A 127 14.97 11.69 -10.87
C ARG A 127 13.61 11.05 -11.05
N VAL A 128 12.85 10.82 -9.97
CA VAL A 128 11.54 10.17 -10.09
C VAL A 128 10.43 11.21 -10.02
N ALA A 129 9.67 11.32 -11.11
CA ALA A 129 8.39 12.01 -11.13
C ALA A 129 7.27 11.04 -10.77
N VAL A 130 6.40 11.46 -9.85
CA VAL A 130 5.21 10.70 -9.44
C VAL A 130 3.99 11.33 -10.10
N THR A 131 3.27 10.52 -10.87
CA THR A 131 2.01 10.96 -11.49
C THR A 131 0.86 10.10 -10.97
N VAL A 132 -0.29 10.74 -10.72
CA VAL A 132 -1.53 10.05 -10.35
C VAL A 132 -2.35 9.78 -11.59
N ARG A 133 -2.88 8.56 -11.68
CA ARG A 133 -3.85 8.22 -12.71
C ARG A 133 -5.25 8.36 -12.12
N HIS A 134 -6.13 9.10 -12.81
CA HIS A 134 -7.56 9.09 -12.47
C HIS A 134 -8.07 7.66 -12.58
N ARG A 135 -8.68 7.14 -11.50
CA ARG A 135 -9.40 5.87 -11.54
C ARG A 135 -10.56 6.09 -12.51
N ALA A 136 -10.51 5.49 -13.69
CA ALA A 136 -11.69 5.47 -14.54
C ALA A 136 -12.71 4.61 -13.78
N ASP A 137 -13.78 5.21 -13.28
CA ASP A 137 -14.87 4.50 -12.64
C ASP A 137 -15.40 3.45 -13.63
N GLY A 138 -15.34 2.19 -13.23
CA GLY A 138 -15.84 1.03 -13.97
C GLY A 138 -16.85 0.29 -13.13
#